data_AF-A0A7S2TVE2-F1
#
_entry.id   AF-A0A7S2TVE2-F1
#
_cell.length_a   1.000
_cell.length_b   1.000
_cell.length_c   1.000
_cell.angle_alpha   90.00
_cell.angle_beta   90.00
_cell.angle_gamma   90.00
#
_symmetry.space_group_name_H-M   'P 1'
#
loop_
_entity.id
_entity.type
_entity.pdbx_description
1 polymer ?
#
loop_
_entity_poly.entity_id
_entity_poly.type
_entity_poly.pdbx_seq_one_letter_code
_entity_poly.pdbx_strand_id
1 'polypeptide(L)'
;ASSVSLLQNAAVCEYHLRAEAERKSGVNDAAWALIDNLSKLKIDSKTNVISFCVSRFNQAVLYTRVGHVEKAVELYRYVFDKRSELPTVLAVRSAFAYARACLYTKNIEGAVDAIEYLSHDQTASNIGKKVEGKVSSGEAPLGSMGYMSTQQY
;
A
#
# COMPACT_ATOMS: atom_id res chain seq x y z
N ALA A 1 -13.12 5.53 27.52
CA ALA A 1 -11.97 5.75 26.63
C ALA A 1 -11.24 6.99 27.13
N SER A 2 -9.97 6.87 27.53
CA SER A 2 -9.23 8.00 28.12
C SER A 2 -8.79 8.99 27.04
N SER A 3 -8.81 10.28 27.34
CA SER A 3 -8.37 11.37 26.44
C SER A 3 -6.97 11.16 25.84
N VAL A 4 -6.13 10.37 26.52
CA VAL A 4 -4.80 9.96 26.07
C VAL A 4 -4.84 9.10 24.80
N SER A 5 -5.81 8.19 24.66
CA SER A 5 -5.91 7.36 23.46
C SER A 5 -6.32 8.18 22.23
N LEU A 6 -7.15 9.22 22.41
CA LEU A 6 -7.57 10.11 21.33
C LEU A 6 -6.42 10.99 20.82
N LEU A 7 -5.61 11.56 21.73
CA LEU A 7 -4.44 12.35 21.37
C LEU A 7 -3.35 11.50 20.70
N GLN A 8 -3.12 10.28 21.19
CA GLN A 8 -2.22 9.32 20.54
C GLN A 8 -2.71 8.95 19.14
N ASN A 9 -4.00 8.69 18.97
CA ASN A 9 -4.59 8.39 17.65
C ASN A 9 -4.45 9.57 16.68
N ALA A 10 -4.68 10.81 17.15
CA ALA A 10 -4.55 12.01 16.33
C ALA A 10 -3.11 12.24 15.87
N ALA A 11 -2.14 12.10 16.78
CA ALA A 11 -0.72 12.18 16.45
C ALA A 11 -0.34 11.12 15.41
N VAL A 12 -0.77 9.87 15.61
CA VAL A 12 -0.50 8.78 14.65
C VAL A 12 -1.07 9.10 13.26
N CYS A 13 -2.30 9.60 13.18
CA CYS A 13 -2.90 10.05 11.92
C CYS A 13 -2.10 11.18 11.26
N GLU A 14 -1.64 12.17 12.03
CA GLU A 14 -0.82 13.28 11.53
C GLU A 14 0.52 12.78 10.95
N TYR A 15 1.23 11.93 11.70
CA TYR A 15 2.47 11.31 11.23
C TYR A 15 2.25 10.48 9.95
N HIS A 16 1.12 9.78 9.82
CA HIS A 16 0.79 9.04 8.60
C HIS A 16 0.51 9.94 7.41
N LEU A 17 -0.29 11.01 7.59
CA LEU A 17 -0.58 11.97 6.53
C LEU A 17 0.70 12.67 6.08
N ARG A 18 1.58 13.03 7.02
CA ARG A 18 2.87 13.65 6.72
C ARG A 18 3.81 12.68 6.03
N ALA A 19 3.94 11.43 6.50
CA ALA A 19 4.74 10.42 5.82
C ALA A 19 4.23 10.14 4.40
N GLU A 20 2.91 10.14 4.17
CA GLU A 20 2.35 10.02 2.82
C GLU A 20 2.66 11.24 1.95
N ALA A 21 2.61 12.46 2.50
CA ALA A 21 2.95 13.69 1.79
C ALA A 21 4.44 13.69 1.37
N GLU A 22 5.35 13.39 2.30
CA GLU A 22 6.79 13.27 2.02
C GLU A 22 7.09 12.14 1.03
N ARG A 23 6.33 11.05 1.11
CA ARG A 23 6.40 9.96 0.13
C ARG A 23 6.00 10.43 -1.27
N LYS A 24 4.99 11.28 -1.40
CA LYS A 24 4.53 11.82 -2.68
C LYS A 24 5.48 12.89 -3.23
N SER A 25 6.19 13.62 -2.38
CA SER A 25 7.24 14.57 -2.78
C SER A 25 8.55 13.90 -3.18
N GLY A 26 8.72 12.61 -2.89
CA GLY A 26 9.92 11.83 -3.24
C GLY A 26 11.01 11.84 -2.17
N VAL A 27 10.75 12.48 -1.02
CA VAL A 27 11.69 12.57 0.10
C VAL A 27 11.57 11.32 0.98
N ASN A 28 12.15 10.21 0.50
CA ASN A 28 12.02 8.92 1.17
C ASN A 28 12.69 8.88 2.56
N ASP A 29 13.75 9.65 2.79
CA ASP A 29 14.46 9.69 4.09
C ASP A 29 13.62 10.36 5.18
N ALA A 30 12.91 11.44 4.84
CA ALA A 30 11.99 12.10 5.75
C ALA A 30 10.79 11.22 6.07
N ALA A 31 10.24 10.53 5.05
CA ALA A 31 9.18 9.54 5.26
C ALA A 31 9.67 8.40 6.18
N TRP A 32 10.91 7.94 5.99
CA TRP A 32 11.51 6.88 6.81
C TRP A 32 11.65 7.32 8.27
N ALA A 33 12.17 8.51 8.53
CA ALA A 33 12.30 9.05 9.89
C ALA A 33 10.94 9.17 10.61
N LEU A 34 9.89 9.59 9.88
CA LEU A 34 8.54 9.69 10.43
C LEU A 34 7.97 8.30 10.79
N ILE A 35 8.20 7.30 9.95
CA ILE A 35 7.74 5.93 10.20
C ILE A 35 8.56 5.24 11.31
N ASP A 36 9.87 5.47 11.38
CA ASP A 36 10.71 4.96 12.47
C ASP A 36 10.25 5.53 13.82
N ASN A 37 9.93 6.84 13.87
CA ASN A 37 9.35 7.46 15.04
C ASN A 37 7.96 6.89 15.40
N LEU A 38 7.13 6.59 14.40
CA LEU A 38 5.84 5.89 14.62
C LEU A 38 6.02 4.48 15.18
N SER A 39 7.05 3.74 14.76
CA SER A 39 7.33 2.39 15.25
C SER A 39 7.75 2.36 16.73
N LYS A 40 8.31 3.48 17.21
CA LYS A 40 8.68 3.70 18.62
C LYS A 40 7.49 4.12 19.48
N LEU A 41 6.41 4.63 18.88
CA LEU A 41 5.16 4.84 19.59
C LEU A 41 4.57 3.46 19.91
N LYS A 42 4.34 3.19 21.21
CA LYS A 42 3.64 1.98 21.67
C LYS A 42 2.16 2.08 21.32
N ILE A 43 1.83 1.97 20.03
CA ILE A 43 0.47 1.77 19.56
C ILE A 43 0.11 0.34 19.92
N ASP A 44 -0.72 0.16 20.94
CA ASP A 44 -1.21 -1.16 21.32
C ASP A 44 -2.19 -1.66 20.25
N SER A 45 -1.80 -2.74 19.56
CA SER A 45 -2.60 -3.39 18.53
C SER A 45 -3.97 -3.88 19.04
N LYS A 46 -4.14 -4.05 20.36
CA LYS A 46 -5.39 -4.46 20.99
C LYS A 46 -6.39 -3.33 21.20
N THR A 47 -5.93 -2.09 21.31
CA THR A 47 -6.81 -0.94 21.60
C THR A 47 -7.18 -0.15 20.36
N ASN A 48 -6.35 -0.18 19.30
CA ASN A 48 -6.67 0.46 18.03
C ASN A 48 -6.08 -0.29 16.83
N VAL A 49 -6.74 -1.38 16.42
CA VAL A 49 -6.32 -2.24 15.30
C VAL A 49 -6.20 -1.46 13.98
N ILE A 50 -7.10 -0.50 13.72
CA ILE A 50 -7.11 0.28 12.48
C ILE A 50 -5.88 1.16 12.40
N SER A 51 -5.62 1.97 13.42
CA SER A 51 -4.46 2.88 13.46
C SER A 51 -3.15 2.11 13.38
N PHE A 52 -3.06 0.98 14.11
CA PHE A 52 -1.91 0.10 14.05
C PHE A 52 -1.70 -0.47 12.63
N CYS A 53 -2.76 -0.94 11.97
CA CYS A 53 -2.68 -1.47 10.61
C CYS A 53 -2.33 -0.41 9.56
N VAL A 54 -2.84 0.82 9.70
CA VAL A 54 -2.41 1.96 8.84
C VAL A 54 -0.90 2.18 8.99
N SER A 55 -0.38 2.13 10.22
CA SER A 55 1.07 2.26 10.46
C SER A 55 1.88 1.17 9.80
N ARG A 56 1.49 -0.10 9.97
CA ARG A 56 2.19 -1.23 9.35
C ARG A 56 2.12 -1.17 7.83
N PHE A 57 0.97 -0.79 7.26
CA PHE A 57 0.81 -0.62 5.83
C PHE A 57 1.75 0.47 5.29
N ASN A 58 1.81 1.64 5.93
CA ASN A 58 2.69 2.72 5.52
C ASN A 58 4.18 2.33 5.63
N GLN A 59 4.55 1.60 6.68
CA GLN A 59 5.91 1.08 6.86
C GLN A 59 6.28 0.07 5.77
N ALA A 60 5.35 -0.82 5.41
CA ALA A 60 5.54 -1.78 4.31
C ALA A 60 5.77 -1.07 2.96
N VAL A 61 5.02 0.02 2.70
CA VAL A 61 5.20 0.84 1.49
C VAL A 61 6.61 1.43 1.42
N LEU A 62 7.15 1.94 2.53
CA LEU A 62 8.51 2.46 2.53
C LEU A 62 9.55 1.36 2.36
N TYR A 63 9.43 0.24 3.08
CA TYR A 63 10.32 -0.91 2.89
C TYR A 63 10.35 -1.38 1.43
N THR A 64 9.20 -1.42 0.76
CA THR A 64 9.11 -1.75 -0.67
C THR A 64 9.93 -0.78 -1.53
N ARG A 65 9.89 0.52 -1.23
CA ARG A 65 10.59 1.56 -2.00
C ARG A 65 12.11 1.52 -1.83
N VAL A 66 12.59 1.19 -0.64
CA VAL A 66 14.04 1.08 -0.37
C VAL A 66 14.60 -0.32 -0.70
N GLY A 67 13.79 -1.18 -1.35
CA GLY A 67 14.22 -2.50 -1.81
C GLY A 67 14.21 -3.60 -0.74
N HIS A 68 13.72 -3.33 0.47
CA HIS A 68 13.54 -4.32 1.53
C HIS A 68 12.20 -5.04 1.38
N VAL A 69 12.02 -5.73 0.25
CA VAL A 69 10.71 -6.30 -0.14
C VAL A 69 10.25 -7.39 0.82
N GLU A 70 11.16 -8.19 1.38
CA GLU A 70 10.83 -9.28 2.32
C GLU A 70 10.21 -8.73 3.61
N LYS A 71 10.79 -7.66 4.17
CA LYS A 71 10.23 -6.97 5.35
C LYS A 71 8.88 -6.32 5.03
N ALA A 72 8.72 -5.81 3.81
CA ALA A 72 7.43 -5.27 3.37
C ALA A 72 6.36 -6.36 3.28
N VAL A 73 6.70 -7.55 2.77
CA VAL A 73 5.78 -8.70 2.69
C VAL A 73 5.25 -9.08 4.06
N GLU A 74 6.09 -9.18 5.09
CA GLU A 74 5.66 -9.53 6.46
C GLU A 74 4.64 -8.53 7.00
N LEU A 75 4.88 -7.24 6.78
CA LEU A 75 3.99 -6.17 7.23
C LEU A 75 2.68 -6.13 6.43
N TYR A 76 2.74 -6.33 5.11
CA TYR A 76 1.54 -6.43 4.29
C TYR A 76 0.71 -7.66 4.68
N ARG A 77 1.35 -8.81 4.95
CA ARG A 77 0.69 -10.02 5.44
C ARG A 77 -0.06 -9.74 6.73
N TYR A 78 0.59 -9.11 7.70
CA TYR A 78 -0.05 -8.77 8.97
C TYR A 78 -1.32 -7.92 8.77
N VAL A 79 -1.26 -6.90 7.93
CA VAL A 79 -2.42 -6.04 7.65
C VAL A 79 -3.51 -6.80 6.90
N PHE A 80 -3.12 -7.65 5.95
CA PHE A 80 -4.03 -8.51 5.21
C PHE A 80 -4.74 -9.53 6.12
N ASP A 81 -4.05 -10.14 7.08
CA ASP A 81 -4.63 -11.06 8.04
C ASP A 81 -5.69 -10.38 8.92
N LYS A 82 -5.57 -9.06 9.09
CA LYS A 82 -6.52 -8.21 9.84
C LYS A 82 -7.64 -7.61 9.00
N ARG A 83 -7.72 -7.91 7.71
CA ARG A 83 -8.66 -7.31 6.75
C ARG A 83 -10.13 -7.28 7.18
N SER A 84 -10.61 -8.29 7.91
CA SER A 84 -11.99 -8.35 8.41
C SER A 84 -12.31 -7.29 9.48
N GLU A 85 -11.28 -6.71 10.10
CA GLU A 85 -11.39 -5.68 11.15
C GLU A 85 -11.15 -4.26 10.58
N LEU A 86 -10.86 -4.13 9.28
CA LEU A 86 -10.43 -2.89 8.65
C LEU A 86 -11.52 -2.29 7.74
N PRO A 87 -11.50 -0.96 7.54
CA PRO A 87 -12.32 -0.34 6.49
C PRO A 87 -12.00 -0.96 5.12
N THR A 88 -13.02 -1.18 4.30
CA THR A 88 -12.91 -1.85 2.98
C THR A 88 -11.78 -1.30 2.11
N VAL A 89 -11.61 0.03 2.07
CA VAL A 89 -10.54 0.68 1.30
C VAL A 89 -9.15 0.23 1.76
N LEU A 90 -8.91 0.14 3.06
CA LEU A 90 -7.62 -0.30 3.59
C LEU A 90 -7.43 -1.81 3.38
N ALA A 91 -8.48 -2.60 3.59
CA ALA A 91 -8.47 -4.04 3.33
C ALA A 91 -8.08 -4.35 1.86
N VAL A 92 -8.78 -3.76 0.89
CA VAL A 92 -8.51 -3.94 -0.55
C VAL A 92 -7.10 -3.46 -0.93
N ARG A 93 -6.68 -2.28 -0.45
CA ARG A 93 -5.32 -1.78 -0.72
C ARG A 93 -4.24 -2.68 -0.13
N SER A 94 -4.46 -3.21 1.06
CA SER A 94 -3.53 -4.15 1.70
C SER A 94 -3.43 -5.46 0.94
N ALA A 95 -4.56 -6.01 0.47
CA ALA A 95 -4.58 -7.23 -0.33
C ALA A 95 -3.83 -7.03 -1.66
N PHE A 96 -4.06 -5.93 -2.37
CA PHE A 96 -3.34 -5.64 -3.62
C PHE A 96 -1.83 -5.48 -3.40
N ALA A 97 -1.44 -4.74 -2.35
CA ALA A 97 -0.03 -4.54 -2.03
C ALA A 97 0.66 -5.84 -1.60
N TYR A 98 -0.03 -6.66 -0.80
CA TYR A 98 0.44 -7.98 -0.39
C TYR A 98 0.63 -8.91 -1.60
N ALA A 99 -0.37 -9.02 -2.48
CA ALA A 99 -0.29 -9.81 -3.70
C ALA A 99 0.94 -9.44 -4.54
N ARG A 100 1.14 -8.15 -4.77
CA ARG A 100 2.28 -7.65 -5.55
C ARG A 100 3.62 -7.95 -4.88
N ALA A 101 3.73 -7.76 -3.57
CA ALA A 101 4.95 -8.05 -2.83
C ALA A 101 5.27 -9.55 -2.81
N CYS A 102 4.26 -10.40 -2.70
CA CYS A 102 4.37 -11.85 -2.83
C CYS A 102 4.87 -12.28 -4.22
N LEU A 103 4.35 -11.69 -5.30
CA LEU A 103 4.84 -11.96 -6.65
C LEU A 103 6.33 -11.59 -6.82
N TYR A 104 6.77 -10.44 -6.30
CA TYR A 104 8.18 -10.04 -6.34
C TYR A 104 9.09 -11.02 -5.58
N THR A 105 8.62 -11.56 -4.46
CA THR A 105 9.37 -12.51 -3.63
C THR A 105 9.15 -13.97 -4.04
N LYS A 106 8.43 -14.22 -5.15
CA LYS A 106 8.05 -15.56 -5.64
C LYS A 106 7.25 -16.38 -4.61
N ASN A 107 6.60 -15.73 -3.66
CA ASN A 107 5.64 -16.36 -2.76
C ASN A 107 4.29 -16.51 -3.49
N ILE A 108 4.14 -17.59 -4.26
CA ILE A 108 2.97 -17.79 -5.12
C ILE A 108 1.69 -18.02 -4.29
N GLU A 109 1.77 -18.82 -3.23
CA GLU A 109 0.62 -19.11 -2.37
C GLU A 109 0.03 -17.83 -1.77
N GLY A 110 0.88 -16.97 -1.17
CA GLY A 110 0.43 -15.70 -0.61
C GLY A 110 -0.12 -14.74 -1.66
N ALA A 111 0.35 -14.81 -2.91
CA ALA A 111 -0.21 -14.02 -4.00
C ALA A 111 -1.59 -14.53 -4.42
N VAL A 112 -1.79 -15.85 -4.49
CA VAL A 112 -3.09 -16.47 -4.81
C VAL A 112 -4.13 -16.11 -3.75
N ASP A 113 -3.83 -16.30 -2.47
CA ASP A 113 -4.74 -15.96 -1.37
C ASP A 113 -5.24 -14.50 -1.44
N ALA A 114 -4.33 -13.59 -1.74
CA ALA A 114 -4.63 -12.17 -1.86
C ALA A 114 -5.48 -11.86 -3.10
N ILE A 115 -5.22 -12.53 -4.22
CA ILE A 115 -5.97 -12.36 -5.47
C ILE A 115 -7.38 -12.97 -5.34
N GLU A 116 -7.52 -14.12 -4.69
CA GLU A 116 -8.82 -14.73 -4.43
C GLU A 116 -9.70 -13.84 -3.54
N TYR A 117 -9.11 -13.24 -2.50
CA TYR A 117 -9.80 -12.23 -1.71
C TYR A 117 -10.29 -11.06 -2.59
N LEU A 118 -9.43 -10.53 -3.47
CA LEU A 118 -9.76 -9.42 -4.35
C LEU A 118 -10.82 -9.78 -5.41
N SER A 119 -10.91 -11.04 -5.84
CA SER A 119 -11.88 -11.49 -6.84
C SER A 119 -13.28 -11.73 -6.25
N HIS A 120 -13.35 -12.11 -4.97
CA HIS A 120 -14.61 -12.35 -4.27
C HIS A 120 -15.18 -11.09 -3.60
N ASP A 121 -14.36 -10.07 -3.35
CA ASP A 121 -14.81 -8.77 -2.83
C ASP A 121 -15.45 -7.93 -3.96
N GLN A 122 -16.80 -7.91 -4.02
CA GLN A 122 -17.58 -7.14 -5.00
C GLN A 122 -17.22 -5.64 -5.04
N THR A 123 -16.67 -5.09 -3.95
CA THR A 123 -16.19 -3.70 -3.89
C THR A 123 -14.86 -3.51 -4.63
N ALA A 124 -13.97 -4.50 -4.62
CA ALA A 124 -12.73 -4.49 -5.41
C ALA A 124 -13.01 -4.64 -6.92
N SER A 125 -14.01 -5.45 -7.27
CA SER A 125 -14.49 -5.61 -8.65
C SER A 125 -14.98 -4.29 -9.26
N ASN A 126 -15.66 -3.45 -8.45
CA ASN A 126 -16.16 -2.14 -8.91
C ASN A 126 -15.07 -1.06 -9.02
N ILE A 127 -14.00 -1.13 -8.22
CA ILE A 127 -12.84 -0.24 -8.38
C ILE A 127 -12.10 -0.56 -9.69
N GLY A 128 -11.98 -1.84 -10.06
CA GLY A 128 -11.42 -2.28 -11.35
C GLY A 128 -12.20 -1.72 -12.55
N LYS A 129 -13.53 -1.83 -12.55
CA LYS A 129 -14.40 -1.30 -13.61
C LYS A 129 -14.33 0.23 -13.77
N LYS A 130 -14.06 0.97 -12.68
CA LYS A 130 -13.93 2.45 -12.72
C LYS A 130 -12.59 2.92 -13.31
N VAL A 131 -11.58 2.05 -13.36
CA VAL A 131 -10.30 2.33 -14.02
C VAL A 131 -10.41 2.07 -15.53
N GLU A 132 -11.11 1.01 -15.94
CA GLU A 132 -11.39 0.75 -17.37
C GLU A 132 -12.23 1.87 -18.01
N GLY A 133 -13.20 2.43 -17.28
CA GLY A 133 -13.99 3.57 -17.73
C GLY A 133 -13.24 4.91 -17.85
N LYS A 134 -11.97 4.98 -17.42
CA LYS A 134 -11.10 6.16 -17.62
C LYS A 134 -10.07 6.00 -18.74
N VAL A 135 -9.89 4.79 -19.28
CA VAL A 135 -8.97 4.54 -20.40
C VAL A 135 -9.69 4.70 -21.75
N SER A 136 -11.02 4.83 -21.77
CA SER A 136 -11.81 4.89 -23.02
C SER A 136 -12.16 6.30 -23.53
N SER A 137 -11.42 7.37 -23.19
CA SER A 137 -11.65 8.69 -23.79
C SER A 137 -10.37 9.42 -24.24
N GLY A 138 -9.31 8.68 -24.53
CA GLY A 138 -8.12 9.20 -25.20
C GLY A 138 -8.00 8.55 -26.57
N GLU A 139 -8.80 8.99 -27.55
CA GLU A 139 -8.49 8.75 -28.95
C GLU A 139 -7.12 9.35 -29.24
N ALA A 140 -6.12 8.49 -29.44
CA ALA A 140 -4.90 8.84 -30.16
C ALA A 140 -4.97 8.12 -31.52
N PRO A 141 -4.87 8.84 -32.65
CA PRO A 141 -4.93 8.22 -33.95
C PRO A 141 -3.68 7.36 -34.18
N LEU A 142 -3.92 6.19 -34.78
CA LEU A 142 -2.93 5.26 -35.29
C LEU A 142 -2.00 5.98 -36.27
N GLY A 143 -0.75 6.20 -35.85
CA GLY A 143 0.37 6.65 -36.68
C GLY A 143 1.47 5.61 -36.65
N SER A 144 1.58 4.90 -37.76
CA SER A 144 2.56 3.88 -38.14
C SER A 144 4.02 4.09 -37.68
N MET A 145 4.58 3.01 -37.13
CA MET A 145 5.78 2.31 -37.64
C MET A 145 7.04 3.14 -37.97
N GLY A 146 8.08 2.94 -37.17
CA GLY A 146 9.44 3.37 -37.47
C GLY A 146 10.46 2.70 -36.54
N TYR A 147 10.82 1.45 -36.85
CA TYR A 147 12.04 0.85 -36.33
C TYR A 147 13.23 1.68 -36.82
N MET A 148 14.04 2.25 -35.94
CA MET A 148 15.38 2.69 -36.29
C MET A 148 16.41 2.03 -35.38
N SER A 149 17.10 1.10 -36.03
CA SER A 149 18.32 0.42 -35.65
C SER A 149 19.43 1.41 -35.25
N THR A 150 20.23 0.97 -34.28
CA THR A 150 21.56 1.48 -33.95
C THR A 150 22.45 1.63 -35.19
N GLN A 151 23.11 2.79 -35.34
CA GLN A 151 24.56 2.94 -35.57
C GLN A 151 24.93 4.43 -35.64
N GLN A 152 25.85 4.87 -34.77
CA GLN A 152 26.64 6.08 -34.92
C GLN A 152 28.05 5.68 -35.36
N TYR A 153 28.54 6.32 -36.42
CA TYR A 153 29.92 6.80 -36.54
C TYR A 153 29.84 8.32 -36.75
#